data_AF-A0A9X1JWR0-F1
#
_entry.id   AF-A0A9X1JWR0-F1
#
_cell.length_a   1.000
_cell.length_b   1.000
_cell.length_c   1.000
_cell.angle_alpha   90.00
_cell.angle_beta   90.00
_cell.angle_gamma   90.00
#
_symmetry.space_group_name_H-M   'P 1'
#
loop_
_entity.id
_entity.type
_entity.pdbx_description
1 polymer ?
#
loop_
_entity_poly.entity_id
_entity_poly.type
_entity_poly.pdbx_seq_one_letter_code
_entity_poly.pdbx_strand_id
1 'polypeptide(L)'
;PDGTYTITLFAEDEYGNVGECTFVLTIESILGKDDNLLDISTIVLYPNPAKAIVNISNPQSIALESASIYDLTGKLVRVYDLKDMGTEKALDVSFLSSATYLVYIQGEHGTITKQFIKE
;
A
#
# COMPACT_ATOMS: atom_id res chain seq x y z
N PRO A 1 -21.39 14.50 -4.78
CA PRO A 1 -20.52 14.33 -5.95
C PRO A 1 -19.12 14.76 -5.56
N ASP A 2 -18.11 14.41 -6.34
CA ASP A 2 -16.78 14.94 -6.09
C ASP A 2 -16.80 16.46 -6.16
N GLY A 3 -16.14 17.08 -5.21
CA GLY A 3 -16.14 18.52 -5.11
C GLY A 3 -15.85 19.03 -3.72
N THR A 4 -15.63 20.34 -3.69
CA THR A 4 -15.40 21.09 -2.48
C THR A 4 -16.71 21.73 -2.04
N TYR A 5 -17.12 21.42 -0.82
CA TYR A 5 -18.31 21.94 -0.18
C TYR A 5 -17.90 22.88 0.95
N THR A 6 -18.41 24.10 0.92
CA THR A 6 -18.24 25.06 2.01
C THR A 6 -19.40 24.91 2.97
N ILE A 7 -19.12 24.49 4.21
CA ILE A 7 -20.13 24.36 5.26
C ILE A 7 -19.96 25.53 6.23
N THR A 8 -21.04 26.26 6.46
CA THR A 8 -21.11 27.32 7.47
C THR A 8 -22.06 26.88 8.58
N LEU A 9 -21.54 26.89 9.80
CA LEU A 9 -22.27 26.61 11.03
C LEU A 9 -22.59 27.94 11.72
N PHE A 10 -23.82 28.03 12.22
CA PHE A 10 -24.31 29.16 13.01
C PHE A 10 -24.64 28.63 14.41
N ALA A 11 -24.15 29.30 15.44
CA ALA A 11 -24.53 29.04 16.82
C ALA A 11 -25.12 30.30 17.42
N GLU A 12 -26.38 30.23 17.86
CA GLU A 12 -27.10 31.33 18.51
C GLU A 12 -27.17 31.08 20.02
N ASP A 13 -26.82 32.08 20.83
CA ASP A 13 -27.00 32.03 22.29
C ASP A 13 -28.42 32.46 22.72
N GLU A 14 -28.75 32.32 24.01
CA GLU A 14 -30.06 32.70 24.55
C GLU A 14 -30.36 34.22 24.49
N TYR A 15 -29.36 35.04 24.14
CA TYR A 15 -29.47 36.49 23.99
C TYR A 15 -29.55 36.93 22.51
N GLY A 16 -29.57 35.98 21.57
CA GLY A 16 -29.70 36.22 20.13
C GLY A 16 -28.39 36.57 19.43
N ASN A 17 -27.23 36.37 20.07
CA ASN A 17 -25.94 36.56 19.41
C ASN A 17 -25.59 35.32 18.59
N VAL A 18 -25.27 35.52 17.30
CA VAL A 18 -24.92 34.43 16.38
C VAL A 18 -23.42 34.44 16.10
N GLY A 19 -22.75 33.32 16.39
CA GLY A 19 -21.40 33.04 15.95
C GLY A 19 -21.39 32.19 14.68
N GLU A 20 -20.52 32.54 13.73
CA GLU A 20 -20.34 31.79 12.48
C GLU A 20 -18.99 31.08 12.44
N CYS A 21 -18.98 29.84 11.96
CA CYS A 21 -17.78 29.07 11.68
C CYS A 21 -17.90 28.40 10.32
N THR A 22 -16.90 28.58 9.45
CA THR A 22 -16.88 27.98 8.12
C THR A 22 -15.70 27.02 8.01
N PHE A 23 -15.96 25.85 7.44
CA PHE A 23 -14.91 24.92 7.03
C PHE A 23 -15.20 24.35 5.65
N VAL A 24 -14.12 23.87 5.03
CA VAL A 24 -14.15 23.30 3.69
C VAL A 24 -14.12 21.79 3.79
N LEU A 25 -15.15 21.12 3.27
CA LEU A 25 -15.21 19.68 3.10
C LEU A 25 -14.89 19.33 1.67
N THR A 26 -13.77 18.65 1.46
CA THR A 26 -13.40 18.15 0.15
C THR A 26 -13.80 16.68 0.06
N ILE A 27 -14.67 16.34 -0.90
CA ILE A 27 -15.02 14.96 -1.24
C ILE A 27 -14.31 14.63 -2.54
N GLU A 28 -13.31 13.77 -2.47
CA GLU A 28 -12.63 13.21 -3.64
C GLU A 28 -13.00 11.73 -3.73
N SER A 29 -13.53 11.31 -4.89
CA SER A 29 -13.54 9.89 -5.20
C SER A 29 -12.12 9.48 -5.54
N ILE A 30 -11.64 8.40 -4.91
CA ILE A 30 -10.47 7.72 -5.44
C ILE A 30 -10.90 7.02 -6.74
N LEU A 31 -10.41 7.52 -7.87
CA LEU A 31 -10.59 6.85 -9.17
C LEU A 31 -9.77 5.55 -9.15
N GLY A 32 -10.43 4.43 -8.84
CA GLY A 32 -9.80 3.11 -8.86
C GLY A 32 -10.77 2.01 -8.45
N LYS A 33 -11.87 1.87 -9.18
CA LYS A 33 -12.75 0.70 -9.04
C LYS A 33 -13.38 0.34 -10.39
N ASP A 34 -12.58 -0.22 -11.28
CA ASP A 34 -13.09 -1.18 -12.24
C ASP A 34 -13.03 -2.55 -11.56
N ASP A 35 -14.17 -3.21 -11.38
CA ASP A 35 -14.26 -4.57 -10.82
C ASP A 35 -13.59 -5.64 -11.73
N ASN A 36 -12.87 -5.24 -12.79
CA ASN A 36 -12.08 -6.08 -13.70
C ASN A 36 -10.62 -5.60 -13.91
N LEU A 37 -10.16 -4.54 -13.23
CA LEU A 37 -8.74 -4.16 -13.27
C LEU A 37 -7.93 -5.07 -12.34
N LEU A 38 -6.82 -5.61 -12.85
CA LEU A 38 -5.81 -6.29 -12.05
C LEU A 38 -5.34 -5.32 -10.94
N ASP A 39 -5.67 -5.62 -9.69
CA ASP A 39 -5.39 -4.75 -8.56
C ASP A 39 -4.13 -5.24 -7.84
N ILE A 40 -3.05 -4.48 -8.01
CA ILE A 40 -1.75 -4.77 -7.37
C ILE A 40 -1.83 -4.73 -5.84
N SER A 41 -2.87 -4.12 -5.26
CA SER A 41 -3.13 -4.12 -3.82
C SER A 41 -3.39 -5.52 -3.24
N THR A 42 -3.90 -6.45 -4.09
CA THR A 42 -4.20 -7.84 -3.72
C THR A 42 -2.97 -8.70 -3.45
N ILE A 43 -1.77 -8.22 -3.79
CA ILE A 43 -0.53 -8.90 -3.50
C ILE A 43 -0.31 -8.95 -1.98
N VAL A 44 0.05 -10.11 -1.45
CA VAL A 44 0.32 -10.31 -0.02
C VAL A 44 1.67 -10.96 0.21
N LEU A 45 2.31 -10.62 1.34
CA LEU A 45 3.55 -11.23 1.81
C LEU A 45 3.28 -12.07 3.07
N TYR A 46 3.75 -13.32 3.09
CA TYR A 46 3.66 -14.19 4.27
C TYR A 46 4.77 -15.25 4.32
N PRO A 47 5.11 -15.77 5.50
CA PRO A 47 4.68 -15.27 6.81
C PRO A 47 5.34 -13.93 7.13
N ASN A 48 4.70 -13.18 8.02
CA ASN A 48 5.30 -12.02 8.67
C ASN A 48 4.97 -12.13 10.17
N PRO A 49 5.95 -12.33 11.07
CA PRO A 49 7.40 -12.37 10.82
C PRO A 49 7.89 -13.58 9.98
N ALA A 50 9.01 -13.42 9.28
CA ALA A 50 9.66 -14.44 8.43
C ALA A 50 11.01 -14.88 8.99
N LYS A 51 11.35 -16.16 8.87
CA LYS A 51 12.65 -16.72 9.33
C LYS A 51 13.67 -16.89 8.22
N ALA A 52 13.31 -17.63 7.17
CA ALA A 52 14.22 -17.94 6.07
C ALA A 52 13.56 -17.71 4.70
N ILE A 53 12.25 -17.80 4.63
CA ILE A 53 11.48 -17.64 3.40
C ILE A 53 10.32 -16.70 3.67
N VAL A 54 10.07 -15.79 2.72
CA VAL A 54 8.83 -15.04 2.61
C VAL A 54 8.23 -15.30 1.23
N ASN A 55 6.95 -15.61 1.18
CA ASN A 55 6.20 -15.86 -0.03
C ASN A 55 5.49 -14.59 -0.47
N ILE A 56 5.55 -14.32 -1.77
CA ILE A 56 4.68 -13.37 -2.46
C ILE A 56 3.52 -14.15 -3.04
N SER A 57 2.29 -13.84 -2.63
CA SER A 57 1.08 -14.35 -3.28
C SER A 57 0.47 -13.28 -4.18
N ASN A 58 0.17 -13.69 -5.40
CA ASN A 58 -0.34 -12.92 -6.51
C ASN A 58 -1.62 -13.61 -7.05
N PRO A 59 -2.74 -13.57 -6.30
CA PRO A 59 -3.93 -14.37 -6.61
C PRO A 59 -4.56 -14.03 -7.97
N GLN A 60 -4.37 -12.81 -8.45
CA GLN A 60 -4.88 -12.35 -9.74
C GLN A 60 -3.91 -12.62 -10.91
N SER A 61 -2.77 -13.28 -10.68
CA SER A 61 -1.75 -13.56 -11.70
C SER A 61 -1.30 -12.30 -12.46
N ILE A 62 -1.15 -11.20 -11.72
CA ILE A 62 -0.70 -9.91 -12.26
C ILE A 62 0.70 -10.07 -12.84
N ALA A 63 0.98 -9.47 -13.99
CA ALA A 63 2.32 -9.43 -14.57
C ALA A 63 3.25 -8.58 -13.67
N LEU A 64 4.18 -9.26 -12.99
CA LEU A 64 5.17 -8.64 -12.11
C LEU A 64 6.56 -8.71 -12.74
N GLU A 65 7.35 -7.67 -12.49
CA GLU A 65 8.70 -7.55 -13.03
C GLU A 65 9.75 -7.90 -11.98
N SER A 66 9.66 -7.29 -10.80
CA SER A 66 10.67 -7.50 -9.76
C SER A 66 10.17 -7.23 -8.35
N ALA A 67 10.84 -7.84 -7.37
CA ALA A 67 10.75 -7.51 -5.95
C ALA A 67 12.11 -7.06 -5.44
N SER A 68 12.20 -5.85 -4.93
CA SER A 68 13.40 -5.26 -4.35
C SER A 68 13.25 -5.13 -2.84
N ILE A 69 14.19 -5.67 -2.08
CA ILE A 69 14.22 -5.60 -0.61
C ILE A 69 15.13 -4.44 -0.20
N TYR A 70 14.58 -3.53 0.60
CA TYR A 70 15.26 -2.39 1.20
C TYR A 70 15.24 -2.50 2.73
N ASP A 71 16.29 -2.01 3.38
CA ASP A 71 16.24 -1.75 4.82
C ASP A 71 15.53 -0.40 5.12
N LEU A 72 15.30 -0.10 6.40
CA LEU A 72 14.65 1.15 6.83
C LEU A 72 15.46 2.41 6.49
N THR A 73 16.75 2.29 6.15
CA THR A 73 17.58 3.41 5.71
C THR A 73 17.46 3.68 4.21
N GLY A 74 16.70 2.85 3.49
CA GLY A 74 16.54 2.93 2.04
C GLY A 74 17.66 2.25 1.25
N LYS A 75 18.54 1.49 1.90
CA LYS A 75 19.60 0.74 1.21
C LYS A 75 19.00 -0.50 0.55
N LEU A 76 19.28 -0.67 -0.75
CA LEU A 76 18.93 -1.87 -1.50
C LEU A 76 19.77 -3.06 -1.04
N VAL A 77 19.10 -4.14 -0.65
CA VAL A 77 19.74 -5.35 -0.12
C VAL A 77 19.71 -6.50 -1.12
N ARG A 78 18.56 -6.71 -1.79
CA ARG A 78 18.42 -7.75 -2.83
C ARG A 78 17.31 -7.40 -3.82
N VAL A 79 17.43 -7.92 -5.03
CA VAL A 79 16.40 -7.90 -6.07
C VAL A 79 16.10 -9.33 -6.51
N TYR A 80 14.83 -9.64 -6.68
CA TYR A 80 14.33 -10.89 -7.24
C TYR A 80 13.59 -10.59 -8.54
N ASP A 81 13.82 -11.42 -9.55
CA ASP A 81 13.01 -11.43 -10.76
C ASP A 81 11.67 -12.11 -10.47
N LEU A 82 10.58 -11.42 -10.80
CA LEU A 82 9.21 -11.91 -10.65
C LEU A 82 8.56 -12.24 -11.99
N LYS A 83 9.27 -12.09 -13.11
CA LYS A 83 8.77 -12.54 -14.40
C LYS A 83 8.44 -14.02 -14.33
N ASP A 84 7.28 -14.36 -14.88
CA ASP A 84 6.75 -15.74 -14.91
C ASP A 84 6.58 -16.40 -13.54
N MET A 85 6.45 -15.61 -12.46
CA MET A 85 6.25 -16.18 -11.12
C MET A 85 4.90 -16.89 -10.94
N GLY A 86 3.92 -16.60 -11.79
CA GLY A 86 2.54 -17.09 -11.63
C GLY A 86 1.85 -16.48 -10.41
N THR A 87 1.18 -17.34 -9.63
CA THR A 87 0.37 -16.92 -8.48
C THR A 87 1.12 -16.90 -7.15
N GLU A 88 2.30 -17.51 -7.07
CA GLU A 88 3.08 -17.56 -5.82
C GLU A 88 4.59 -17.69 -6.08
N LYS A 89 5.40 -16.96 -5.30
CA LYS A 89 6.86 -17.06 -5.34
C LYS A 89 7.44 -17.05 -3.95
N ALA A 90 8.27 -18.05 -3.65
CA ALA A 90 9.11 -18.05 -2.45
C ALA A 90 10.36 -17.20 -2.67
N LEU A 91 10.62 -16.28 -1.75
CA LEU A 91 11.85 -15.49 -1.67
C LEU A 91 12.68 -15.97 -0.48
N ASP A 92 13.89 -16.46 -0.74
CA ASP A 92 14.86 -16.76 0.31
C ASP A 92 15.35 -15.44 0.92
N VAL A 93 15.17 -15.28 2.24
CA VAL A 93 15.59 -14.13 3.05
C VAL A 93 16.51 -14.55 4.20
N SER A 94 17.02 -15.79 4.18
CA SER A 94 17.85 -16.36 5.25
C SER A 94 19.14 -15.56 5.52
N PHE A 95 19.66 -14.87 4.51
CA PHE A 95 20.85 -14.02 4.60
C PHE A 95 20.60 -12.65 5.25
N LEU A 96 19.34 -12.28 5.51
CA LEU A 96 18.99 -11.03 6.17
C LEU A 96 19.16 -11.13 7.69
N SER A 97 19.68 -10.07 8.31
CA SER A 97 19.71 -9.92 9.76
C SER A 97 18.31 -9.67 10.32
N SER A 98 18.11 -9.95 11.61
CA SER A 98 16.82 -9.72 12.27
C SER A 98 16.51 -8.21 12.34
N ALA A 99 15.57 -7.77 11.52
CA ALA A 99 15.18 -6.37 11.37
C ALA A 99 13.87 -6.25 10.58
N THR A 100 13.34 -5.03 10.49
CA THR A 100 12.22 -4.71 9.60
C THR A 100 12.74 -4.32 8.22
N TYR A 101 12.10 -4.84 7.18
CA TYR A 101 12.45 -4.58 5.78
C TYR A 101 11.22 -4.12 4.98
N LEU A 102 11.49 -3.40 3.90
CA LEU A 102 10.50 -3.00 2.90
C LEU A 102 10.74 -3.80 1.62
N VAL A 103 9.69 -4.35 1.04
CA VAL A 103 9.68 -5.06 -0.23
C VAL A 103 8.91 -4.21 -1.21
N TYR A 104 9.63 -3.62 -2.16
CA TYR A 104 9.10 -2.87 -3.27
C TYR A 104 8.85 -3.82 -4.44
N ILE A 105 7.59 -3.96 -4.85
CA ILE A 105 7.15 -4.85 -5.90
C ILE A 105 6.72 -4.00 -7.10
N GLN A 106 7.39 -4.21 -8.23
CA GLN A 106 7.13 -3.55 -9.49
C GLN A 106 6.34 -4.49 -10.39
N GLY A 107 5.19 -4.04 -10.88
CA GLY A 107 4.44 -4.67 -11.96
C GLY A 107 4.38 -3.78 -13.20
N GLU A 108 3.75 -4.30 -14.25
CA GLU A 108 3.61 -3.60 -15.54
C GLU A 108 2.79 -2.29 -15.43
N HIS A 109 1.75 -2.30 -14.58
CA HIS A 109 0.78 -1.20 -14.47
C HIS A 109 0.77 -0.51 -13.11
N GLY A 110 1.71 -0.83 -12.22
CA GLY A 110 1.69 -0.29 -10.87
C GLY A 110 2.81 -0.80 -9.99
N THR A 111 2.87 -0.23 -8.78
CA THR A 111 3.89 -0.56 -7.79
C THR A 111 3.23 -0.69 -6.43
N ILE A 112 3.77 -1.58 -5.60
CA ILE A 112 3.33 -1.71 -4.21
C ILE A 112 4.51 -1.95 -3.30
N THR A 113 4.50 -1.30 -2.14
CA THR A 113 5.48 -1.55 -1.08
C THR A 113 4.80 -2.29 0.05
N LYS A 114 5.41 -3.39 0.49
CA LYS A 114 4.97 -4.17 1.65
C LYS A 114 6.09 -4.21 2.69
N GLN A 115 5.72 -4.25 3.96
CA GLN A 115 6.66 -4.37 5.07
C GLN A 115 6.62 -5.79 5.63
N PHE A 116 7.78 -6.32 6.03
CA PHE A 116 7.86 -7.55 6.83
C PHE A 116 8.96 -7.48 7.87
N ILE A 117 8.84 -8.31 8.90
CA ILE A 117 9.79 -8.46 10.00
C ILE A 117 10.58 -9.75 9.76
N LYS A 118 11.91 -9.65 9.76
CA LYS A 118 12.84 -10.79 9.74
C LYS A 118 13.23 -11.16 11.17
N GLU A 119 13.07 -12.44 11.53
CA GLU A 119 13.54 -13.03 12.81
C GLU A 119 14.92 -13.67 12.69
#